data_AF-A0A949QWC9-F1
#
_entry.id   AF-A0A949QWC9-F1
#
_cell.length_a   1.000
_cell.length_b   1.000
_cell.length_c   1.000
_cell.angle_alpha   90.00
_cell.angle_beta   90.00
_cell.angle_gamma   90.00
#
_symmetry.space_group_name_H-M   'P 1'
#
loop_
_entity.id
_entity.type
_entity.pdbx_description
1 polymer ?
#
loop_
_entity_poly.entity_id
_entity_poly.type
_entity_poly.pdbx_seq_one_letter_code
_entity_poly.pdbx_strand_id
1 'polypeptide(L)'
;MNKPTAYNNRLGVRGWAYAGKYSFERYLYIGHRLSGLGLIAYMVLHIIETANRMRGAEAWAALMALFASPLFRVIEYLLFAMAVFHAMNGTRLLLVELGFFFGKPQEPVYPYKSSVMKHRPLTYIVMLLAGLLMILGGSSLFFD
;
A
#
# COMPACT_ATOMS: atom_id res chain seq x y z
N MET A 1 11.97 22.05 39.55
CA MET A 1 12.09 20.78 38.81
C MET A 1 10.76 20.52 38.10
N ASN A 2 10.67 20.76 36.79
CA ASN A 2 9.41 20.56 36.06
C ASN A 2 9.20 19.06 35.85
N LYS A 3 8.11 18.49 36.39
CA LYS A 3 7.72 17.11 36.10
C LYS A 3 7.52 16.97 34.58
N PRO A 4 8.09 15.95 33.91
CA PRO A 4 7.74 15.69 32.53
C PRO A 4 6.24 15.39 32.48
N THR A 5 5.49 16.18 31.71
CA THR A 5 4.08 15.93 31.47
C THR A 5 3.97 14.59 30.75
N ALA A 6 3.48 13.57 31.45
CA ALA A 6 3.22 12.27 30.84
C ALA A 6 2.21 12.49 29.70
N TYR A 7 2.66 12.34 28.45
CA TYR A 7 1.76 12.37 27.30
C TYR A 7 0.66 11.33 27.52
N ASN A 8 -0.60 11.75 27.45
CA ASN A 8 -1.74 10.85 27.65
C ASN A 8 -1.82 9.85 26.49
N ASN A 9 -1.16 8.71 26.62
CA ASN A 9 -1.12 7.62 25.63
C ASN A 9 -2.39 6.74 25.62
N ARG A 10 -3.51 7.18 26.21
CA ARG A 10 -4.79 6.46 26.19
C ARG A 10 -5.57 6.64 24.89
N LEU A 11 -4.87 6.64 23.75
CA LEU A 11 -5.51 6.86 22.45
C LEU A 11 -6.27 5.61 21.97
N GLY A 12 -5.97 4.42 22.50
CA GLY A 12 -6.71 3.18 22.19
C GLY A 12 -6.82 2.92 20.69
N VAL A 13 -8.01 2.54 20.21
CA VAL A 13 -8.32 2.35 18.78
C VAL A 13 -8.13 3.65 17.97
N ARG A 14 -8.41 4.83 18.58
CA ARG A 14 -8.11 6.13 17.97
C ARG A 14 -6.60 6.38 17.85
N GLY A 15 -5.77 5.72 18.64
CA GLY A 15 -4.30 5.73 18.49
C GLY A 15 -3.85 4.89 17.29
N TRP A 16 -4.61 3.88 16.92
CA TRP A 16 -4.37 3.16 15.68
C TRP A 16 -4.69 4.01 14.44
N ALA A 17 -5.82 4.75 14.51
CA ALA A 17 -6.35 5.55 13.40
C ALA A 17 -5.95 7.03 13.38
N TYR A 18 -5.32 7.58 14.43
CA TYR A 18 -4.87 8.99 14.46
C TYR A 18 -3.54 9.26 15.19
N ALA A 19 -3.32 8.75 16.41
CA ALA A 19 -2.07 8.89 17.22
C ALA A 19 -1.31 10.25 17.26
N GLY A 20 -1.88 11.37 16.78
CA GLY A 20 -1.22 12.68 16.74
C GLY A 20 -0.72 13.04 15.34
N LYS A 21 0.56 13.45 15.20
CA LYS A 21 1.11 13.87 13.89
C LYS A 21 1.53 12.66 13.07
N TYR A 22 0.72 12.28 12.09
CA TYR A 22 1.10 11.23 11.14
C TYR A 22 2.29 11.65 10.28
N SER A 23 3.35 10.84 10.33
CA SER A 23 4.40 10.90 9.32
C SER A 23 3.92 10.21 8.04
N PHE A 24 4.48 10.59 6.90
CA PHE A 24 4.16 9.98 5.61
C PHE A 24 4.26 8.44 5.64
N GLU A 25 5.26 7.91 6.35
CA GLU A 25 5.46 6.46 6.49
C GLU A 25 4.30 5.76 7.20
N ARG A 26 3.56 6.45 8.07
CA ARG A 26 2.42 5.85 8.77
C ARG A 26 1.21 5.69 7.86
N TYR A 27 1.01 6.58 6.89
CA TYR A 27 0.03 6.39 5.83
C TYR A 27 0.42 5.21 4.93
N LEU A 28 1.70 5.10 4.58
CA LEU A 28 2.19 3.94 3.81
C LEU A 28 1.98 2.61 4.55
N TYR A 29 2.18 2.60 5.87
CA TYR A 29 1.88 1.44 6.71
C TYR A 29 0.40 1.04 6.65
N ILE A 30 -0.52 1.99 6.86
CA ILE A 30 -1.96 1.70 6.82
C ILE A 30 -2.35 1.24 5.42
N GLY A 31 -1.91 1.96 4.39
CA GLY A 31 -2.16 1.60 2.99
C GLY A 31 -1.67 0.20 2.65
N HIS A 32 -0.52 -0.23 3.16
CA HIS A 32 0.04 -1.55 2.84
C HIS A 32 -0.81 -2.68 3.37
N ARG A 33 -1.37 -2.49 4.57
CA ARG A 33 -2.26 -3.48 5.19
C ARG A 33 -3.62 -3.51 4.51
N LEU A 34 -4.19 -2.34 4.22
CA LEU A 34 -5.48 -2.26 3.52
C LEU A 34 -5.39 -2.84 2.10
N SER A 35 -4.36 -2.48 1.33
CA SER A 35 -4.14 -3.07 0.00
C SER A 35 -3.90 -4.58 0.07
N GLY A 36 -3.11 -5.07 1.04
CA GLY A 36 -2.89 -6.51 1.22
C GLY A 36 -4.16 -7.28 1.53
N LEU A 37 -5.00 -6.77 2.45
CA LEU A 37 -6.30 -7.36 2.75
C LEU A 37 -7.25 -7.33 1.53
N GLY A 38 -7.25 -6.22 0.79
CA GLY A 38 -8.01 -6.08 -0.45
C GLY A 38 -7.58 -7.11 -1.51
N LEU A 39 -6.27 -7.32 -1.68
CA LEU A 39 -5.72 -8.29 -2.62
C LEU A 39 -6.01 -9.74 -2.21
N ILE A 40 -6.01 -10.06 -0.91
CA ILE A 40 -6.41 -11.38 -0.41
C ILE A 40 -7.90 -11.62 -0.69
N ALA A 41 -8.77 -10.64 -0.41
CA ALA A 41 -10.18 -10.74 -0.74
C ALA A 41 -10.41 -10.91 -2.24
N TYR A 42 -9.70 -10.13 -3.05
CA TYR A 42 -9.70 -10.27 -4.50
C TYR A 42 -9.23 -11.65 -4.95
N MET A 43 -8.18 -12.22 -4.37
CA MET A 43 -7.69 -13.56 -4.74
C MET A 43 -8.80 -14.61 -4.61
N VAL A 44 -9.61 -14.56 -3.56
CA VAL A 44 -10.77 -15.47 -3.41
C VAL A 44 -11.80 -15.22 -4.50
N LEU A 45 -12.16 -13.96 -4.75
CA LEU A 45 -13.09 -13.59 -5.82
C LEU A 45 -12.56 -14.01 -7.21
N HIS A 46 -11.26 -13.87 -7.44
CA HIS A 46 -10.58 -14.21 -8.68
C HIS A 46 -10.61 -15.71 -8.96
N ILE A 47 -10.48 -16.54 -7.93
CA ILE A 47 -10.66 -17.99 -8.07
C ILE A 47 -12.11 -18.31 -8.46
N ILE A 48 -13.09 -17.65 -7.84
CA ILE A 48 -14.52 -17.88 -8.12
C ILE A 48 -14.89 -17.44 -9.54
N GLU A 49 -14.43 -16.25 -9.96
CA GLU A 49 -14.75 -15.68 -11.28
C GLU A 49 -14.08 -16.48 -12.40
N THR A 50 -12.84 -16.93 -12.22
CA THR A 50 -12.14 -17.78 -13.20
C THR A 50 -12.76 -19.18 -13.26
N ALA A 51 -13.19 -19.74 -12.12
CA ALA A 51 -13.92 -21.01 -12.08
C ALA A 51 -15.27 -20.95 -12.82
N ASN A 52 -15.85 -19.76 -13.01
CA ASN A 52 -17.06 -19.57 -13.81
C ASN A 52 -16.87 -20.06 -15.27
N ARG A 53 -15.63 -20.11 -15.77
CA ARG A 53 -15.31 -20.68 -17.08
C ARG A 53 -15.77 -22.13 -17.23
N MET A 54 -15.85 -22.90 -16.14
CA MET A 54 -16.36 -24.28 -16.14
C MET A 54 -17.88 -24.39 -16.32
N ARG A 55 -18.61 -23.27 -16.21
CA ARG A 55 -20.08 -23.22 -16.33
C ARG A 55 -20.57 -23.04 -17.77
N GLY A 56 -19.65 -23.05 -18.74
CA GLY A 56 -19.96 -22.93 -20.17
C GLY A 56 -19.71 -21.54 -20.75
N ALA A 57 -19.77 -21.45 -22.08
CA ALA A 57 -19.43 -20.24 -22.82
C ALA A 57 -20.38 -19.07 -22.55
N GLU A 58 -21.67 -19.34 -22.36
CA GLU A 58 -22.68 -18.31 -22.08
C GLU A 58 -22.42 -17.61 -20.74
N ALA A 59 -22.21 -18.38 -19.66
CA ALA A 59 -21.92 -17.84 -18.33
C ALA A 59 -20.62 -17.01 -18.32
N TRP A 60 -19.60 -17.48 -19.04
CA TRP A 60 -18.36 -16.74 -19.24
C TRP A 60 -18.58 -15.41 -19.99
N ALA A 61 -19.33 -15.45 -21.10
CA ALA A 61 -19.62 -14.26 -21.90
C ALA A 61 -20.39 -13.20 -21.10
N ALA A 62 -21.38 -13.63 -20.29
CA ALA A 62 -22.14 -12.74 -19.42
C ALA A 62 -21.24 -12.08 -18.35
N LEU A 63 -20.31 -12.84 -17.75
CA LEU A 63 -19.36 -12.30 -16.78
C LEU A 63 -18.37 -11.32 -17.41
N MET A 64 -17.86 -11.61 -18.60
CA MET A 64 -16.97 -10.68 -19.33
C MET A 64 -17.71 -9.40 -19.74
N ALA A 65 -19.00 -9.49 -20.10
CA ALA A 65 -19.82 -8.31 -20.38
C ALA A 65 -20.00 -7.43 -19.13
N LEU A 66 -20.14 -8.04 -17.95
CA LEU A 66 -20.16 -7.30 -16.69
C LEU A 66 -18.83 -6.59 -16.43
N PHE A 67 -17.70 -7.26 -16.64
CA PHE A 67 -16.35 -6.68 -16.44
C PHE A 67 -16.04 -5.57 -17.44
N ALA A 68 -16.60 -5.62 -18.65
CA ALA A 68 -16.49 -4.55 -19.62
C ALA A 68 -17.27 -3.27 -19.25
N SER A 69 -18.16 -3.33 -18.25
CA SER A 69 -18.97 -2.17 -17.83
C SER A 69 -18.11 -1.04 -17.25
N PRO A 70 -18.53 0.24 -17.37
CA PRO A 70 -17.77 1.37 -16.85
C PRO A 70 -17.48 1.29 -15.35
N LEU A 71 -18.41 0.74 -14.56
CA LEU A 71 -18.22 0.53 -13.13
C LEU A 71 -17.07 -0.45 -12.86
N PHE A 72 -17.02 -1.56 -13.59
CA PHE A 72 -15.96 -2.55 -13.42
C PHE A 72 -14.61 -2.06 -13.89
N ARG A 73 -14.52 -1.17 -14.89
CA ARG A 73 -13.25 -0.51 -15.24
C ARG A 73 -12.68 0.31 -14.07
N VAL A 74 -13.54 1.00 -13.31
CA VAL A 74 -13.10 1.73 -12.11
C VAL A 74 -12.66 0.77 -11.00
N ILE A 75 -13.38 -0.33 -10.80
CA ILE A 75 -13.00 -1.36 -9.81
C ILE A 75 -11.67 -2.03 -10.19
N GLU A 76 -11.49 -2.37 -11.47
CA GLU A 76 -10.26 -2.94 -12.02
C GLU A 76 -9.09 -1.98 -11.81
N TYR A 77 -9.28 -0.69 -12.09
CA TYR A 77 -8.25 0.31 -11.82
C TYR A 77 -7.90 0.41 -10.33
N LEU A 78 -8.90 0.39 -9.44
CA LEU A 78 -8.67 0.42 -8.00
C LEU A 78 -7.88 -0.81 -7.54
N LEU A 79 -8.21 -1.99 -8.07
CA LEU A 79 -7.48 -3.22 -7.81
C LEU A 79 -6.04 -3.15 -8.32
N PHE A 80 -5.83 -2.65 -9.53
CA PHE A 80 -4.51 -2.41 -10.11
C PHE A 80 -3.69 -1.45 -9.24
N ALA A 81 -4.28 -0.33 -8.81
CA ALA A 81 -3.63 0.62 -7.92
C ALA A 81 -3.26 -0.01 -6.58
N MET A 82 -4.13 -0.83 -5.98
CA MET A 82 -3.81 -1.61 -4.78
C MET A 82 -2.64 -2.56 -5.01
N ALA A 83 -2.61 -3.28 -6.13
CA ALA A 83 -1.54 -4.21 -6.49
C ALA A 83 -0.19 -3.50 -6.66
N VAL A 84 -0.15 -2.43 -7.46
CA VAL A 84 1.07 -1.64 -7.69
C VAL A 84 1.57 -1.04 -6.39
N PHE A 85 0.69 -0.40 -5.61
CA PHE A 85 1.05 0.17 -4.31
C PHE A 85 1.62 -0.89 -3.36
N HIS A 86 0.93 -2.04 -3.24
CA HIS A 86 1.33 -3.11 -2.33
C HIS A 86 2.68 -3.70 -2.71
N ALA A 87 2.88 -3.99 -4.00
CA ALA A 87 4.14 -4.51 -4.52
C ALA A 87 5.28 -3.51 -4.30
N MET A 88 5.13 -2.26 -4.75
CA MET A 88 6.18 -1.24 -4.66
C MET A 88 6.55 -0.92 -3.21
N ASN A 89 5.55 -0.71 -2.35
CA ASN A 89 5.81 -0.47 -0.93
C ASN A 89 6.38 -1.72 -0.22
N GLY A 90 5.95 -2.92 -0.61
CA GLY A 90 6.49 -4.19 -0.14
C GLY A 90 7.97 -4.35 -0.51
N THR A 91 8.35 -4.06 -1.76
CA THR A 91 9.75 -4.07 -2.21
C THR A 91 10.60 -3.07 -1.43
N ARG A 92 10.09 -1.86 -1.19
CA ARG A 92 10.76 -0.88 -0.30
C ARG A 92 10.99 -1.47 1.09
N LEU A 93 9.96 -2.07 1.69
CA LEU A 93 10.07 -2.67 3.03
C LEU A 93 11.08 -3.83 3.03
N LEU A 94 11.07 -4.69 2.01
CA LEU A 94 12.03 -5.78 1.84
C LEU A 94 13.47 -5.26 1.77
N LEU A 95 13.75 -4.26 0.93
CA LEU A 95 15.09 -3.69 0.81
C LEU A 95 15.59 -3.12 2.13
N VAL A 96 14.71 -2.39 2.83
CA VAL A 96 15.02 -1.80 4.13
C VAL A 96 15.29 -2.90 5.16
N GLU A 97 14.43 -3.93 5.26
CA GLU A 97 14.59 -5.05 6.20
C GLU A 97 15.90 -5.83 5.98
N LEU A 98 16.33 -5.96 4.72
CA LEU A 98 17.62 -6.57 4.35
C LEU A 98 18.84 -5.69 4.67
N GLY A 99 18.64 -4.52 5.28
CA GLY A 99 19.71 -3.60 5.66
C GLY A 99 20.12 -2.61 4.58
N PHE A 100 19.49 -2.65 3.39
CA PHE A 100 19.78 -1.66 2.34
C PHE A 100 19.25 -0.30 2.74
N PHE A 101 20.00 0.76 2.42
CA PHE A 101 19.62 2.16 2.64
C PHE A 101 19.39 2.56 4.12
N PHE A 102 19.78 1.72 5.08
CA PHE A 102 19.83 2.08 6.51
C PHE A 102 21.12 2.83 6.88
N GLY A 103 21.04 3.68 7.90
CA GLY A 103 22.24 4.22 8.54
C GLY A 103 22.94 3.16 9.38
N LYS A 104 24.28 3.26 9.48
CA LYS A 104 25.05 2.45 10.42
C LYS A 104 24.46 2.60 11.84
N PRO A 105 24.30 1.50 12.60
CA PRO A 105 23.97 1.59 14.02
C PRO A 105 25.01 2.48 14.71
N GLN A 106 24.53 3.41 15.52
CA GLN A 106 25.36 4.32 16.32
C GLN A 106 24.86 4.30 17.74
N GLU A 107 25.78 4.45 18.69
CA GLU A 107 25.42 4.61 20.09
C GLU A 107 24.55 5.85 20.27
N PRO A 108 23.53 5.80 21.14
CA PRO A 108 22.64 6.93 21.40
C PRO A 108 23.34 7.96 22.30
N VAL A 109 24.39 8.61 21.78
CA VAL A 109 25.12 9.68 22.46
C VAL A 109 24.56 11.03 22.02
N TYR A 110 24.36 11.94 22.98
CA TYR A 110 23.85 13.27 22.68
C TYR A 110 24.91 14.10 21.90
N PRO A 111 24.54 14.81 20.81
CA PRO A 111 23.19 14.91 20.25
C PRO A 111 22.77 13.67 19.45
N TYR A 112 21.59 13.13 19.77
CA TYR A 112 21.08 11.91 19.13
C TYR A 112 20.93 12.09 17.62
N LYS A 113 21.48 11.14 16.85
CA LYS A 113 21.31 11.06 15.39
C LYS A 113 20.50 9.81 15.05
N SER A 114 19.49 9.96 14.20
CA SER A 114 18.70 8.81 13.76
C SER A 114 19.36 8.12 12.57
N SER A 115 19.72 6.85 12.74
CA SER A 115 20.10 5.95 11.65
C SER A 115 18.88 5.47 10.85
N VAL A 116 17.71 5.42 11.49
CA VAL A 116 16.46 4.90 10.93
C VAL A 116 15.91 5.81 9.83
N MET A 117 16.10 7.12 9.90
CA MET A 117 15.51 8.05 8.93
C MET A 117 16.23 8.12 7.57
N LYS A 118 17.38 7.43 7.41
CA LYS A 118 18.19 7.54 6.19
C LYS A 118 17.54 6.94 4.93
N HIS A 119 16.61 6.00 5.09
CA HIS A 119 15.88 5.36 3.98
C HIS A 119 14.74 6.23 3.38
N ARG A 120 14.52 7.45 3.88
CA ARG A 120 13.45 8.34 3.38
C ARG A 120 13.53 8.68 1.89
N PRO A 121 14.70 8.99 1.29
CA PRO A 121 14.80 9.25 -0.14
C PRO A 121 14.31 8.08 -0.98
N LEU A 122 14.69 6.84 -0.62
CA LEU A 122 14.17 5.62 -1.26
C LEU A 122 12.64 5.58 -1.19
N THR A 123 12.06 5.94 -0.05
CA THR A 123 10.60 5.96 0.14
C THR A 123 9.93 6.86 -0.88
N TYR A 124 10.42 8.10 -1.05
CA TYR A 124 9.83 9.03 -2.01
C TYR A 124 10.03 8.59 -3.46
N ILE A 125 11.22 8.08 -3.81
CA ILE A 125 11.50 7.58 -5.16
C ILE A 125 10.55 6.44 -5.52
N VAL A 126 10.41 5.44 -4.64
CA VAL A 126 9.52 4.29 -4.88
C VAL A 126 8.06 4.73 -4.98
N MET A 127 7.61 5.69 -4.16
CA MET A 127 6.23 6.18 -4.23
C MET A 127 5.97 7.02 -5.49
N LEU A 128 6.95 7.79 -5.97
CA LEU A 128 6.84 8.50 -7.25
C LEU A 128 6.77 7.52 -8.43
N LEU A 129 7.60 6.48 -8.43
CA LEU A 129 7.56 5.42 -9.43
C LEU A 129 6.22 4.67 -9.40
N ALA A 130 5.71 4.34 -8.22
CA ALA A 130 4.40 3.72 -8.07
C ALA A 130 3.28 4.63 -8.62
N GLY A 131 3.31 5.93 -8.32
CA GLY A 131 2.37 6.91 -8.87
C GLY A 131 2.45 7.02 -10.39
N LEU A 132 3.66 7.02 -10.96
CA LEU A 132 3.87 7.02 -12.41
C LEU A 132 3.27 5.76 -13.06
N LEU A 133 3.52 4.58 -12.50
CA LEU A 133 2.95 3.33 -13.00
C LEU A 133 1.41 3.33 -12.93
N MET A 134 0.83 3.89 -11.86
CA MET A 134 -0.62 4.03 -11.75
C MET A 134 -1.19 4.97 -12.81
N ILE A 135 -0.52 6.10 -13.08
CA ILE A 135 -0.95 7.04 -14.11
C ILE A 135 -0.87 6.41 -15.49
N LEU A 136 0.24 5.74 -15.82
CA LEU A 136 0.43 5.11 -17.13
C LEU A 136 -0.54 3.95 -17.35
N GLY A 137 -0.73 3.08 -16.35
CA GLY A 137 -1.69 1.98 -16.44
C GLY A 137 -3.14 2.46 -16.44
N GLY A 138 -3.44 3.53 -15.68
CA GLY A 138 -4.74 4.17 -15.72
C GLY A 138 -5.01 4.83 -17.06
N SER A 139 -4.02 5.49 -17.66
CA SER A 139 -4.22 6.13 -18.96
C SER A 139 -4.56 5.10 -20.03
N SER A 140 -3.89 3.96 -20.03
CA SER A 140 -4.19 2.88 -20.98
C SER A 140 -5.54 2.20 -20.75
N LEU A 141 -6.06 2.24 -19.52
CA LEU A 141 -7.35 1.61 -19.23
C LEU A 141 -8.54 2.51 -19.61
N PHE A 142 -8.36 3.83 -19.59
CA PHE A 142 -9.45 4.79 -19.75
C PHE A 142 -9.41 5.59 -21.06
N PHE A 143 -8.26 5.70 -21.72
CA PHE A 143 -8.08 6.59 -22.89
C PHE A 143 -7.51 5.90 -24.14
N ASP A 144 -7.11 4.64 -24.05
CA ASP A 144 -6.79 3.78 -25.21
C ASP A 144 -8.04 2.97 -25.62
#